data_AF-A0A958QBQ4-F1
#
_entry.id   AF-A0A958QBQ4-F1
#
_cell.length_a   1.000
_cell.length_b   1.000
_cell.length_c   1.000
_cell.angle_alpha   90.00
_cell.angle_beta   90.00
_cell.angle_gamma   90.00
#
_symmetry.space_group_name_H-M   'P 1'
#
loop_
_entity.id
_entity.type
_entity.pdbx_description
1 polymer ?
#
loop_
_entity_poly.entity_id
_entity_poly.type
_entity_poly.pdbx_seq_one_letter_code
_entity_poly.pdbx_strand_id
1 'polypeptide(L)'
;MDNFSSQNAEPQRPKFDFEGVCFDPEEIALEGSYSDELSLYRAKKNWSQTLESAFLLESGRDFVFETTRGIEKPRYILKCVFTTACGRYAFWRLTNNQAPEAQYEIETAHIPNSASRHEDFISAPDLRPISSEPSVLSGLERTLDNNKSFADWLQAVIDKIGKTF
;
A
#
# COMPACT_ATOMS: atom_id res chain seq x y z
N MET A 1 -28.14 -48.25 -13.32
CA MET A 1 -26.74 -48.10 -12.87
C MET A 1 -26.00 -47.51 -14.04
N ASP A 2 -25.43 -46.32 -13.85
CA ASP A 2 -24.09 -45.92 -14.34
C ASP A 2 -23.94 -44.39 -14.30
N ASN A 3 -23.39 -43.96 -13.18
CA ASN A 3 -22.47 -42.84 -12.93
C ASN A 3 -22.57 -41.57 -13.81
N PHE A 4 -23.29 -40.59 -13.27
CA PHE A 4 -22.95 -39.18 -13.45
C PHE A 4 -21.62 -38.89 -12.73
N SER A 5 -20.52 -38.87 -13.47
CA SER A 5 -19.27 -38.23 -12.98
C SER A 5 -19.37 -36.74 -13.23
N SER A 6 -19.89 -36.00 -12.25
CA SER A 6 -19.73 -34.55 -12.18
C SER A 6 -18.25 -34.24 -11.97
N GLN A 7 -17.55 -33.90 -13.05
CA GLN A 7 -16.27 -33.22 -12.96
C GLN A 7 -16.54 -31.83 -12.39
N ASN A 8 -16.38 -31.69 -11.07
CA ASN A 8 -16.23 -30.39 -10.43
C ASN A 8 -14.91 -29.80 -10.93
N ALA A 9 -14.99 -29.03 -12.01
CA ALA A 9 -13.89 -28.17 -12.42
C ALA A 9 -13.74 -27.10 -11.33
N GLU A 10 -12.68 -27.21 -10.53
CA GLU A 10 -12.24 -26.11 -9.67
C GLU A 10 -12.13 -24.84 -10.54
N PRO A 11 -12.75 -23.72 -10.11
CA PRO A 11 -12.62 -22.47 -10.83
C PRO A 11 -11.13 -22.10 -10.89
N GLN A 12 -10.59 -22.03 -12.11
CA GLN A 12 -9.20 -21.63 -12.34
C GLN A 12 -9.05 -20.18 -11.86
N ARG A 13 -8.42 -20.01 -10.69
CA ARG A 13 -8.10 -18.70 -10.13
C ARG A 13 -7.17 -17.95 -11.08
N PRO A 14 -7.27 -16.61 -11.15
CA PRO A 14 -6.37 -15.81 -11.96
C PRO A 14 -4.93 -16.04 -11.47
N LYS A 15 -4.14 -16.78 -12.25
CA LYS A 15 -2.71 -16.96 -12.02
C LYS A 15 -2.02 -15.62 -12.28
N PHE A 16 -1.27 -15.12 -11.30
CA PHE A 16 -0.52 -13.87 -11.44
C PHE A 16 0.59 -13.98 -12.48
N ASP A 17 0.45 -13.23 -13.57
CA ASP A 17 1.50 -13.08 -14.60
C ASP A 17 2.51 -11.97 -14.24
N PHE A 18 2.25 -11.19 -13.19
CA PHE A 18 3.08 -10.07 -12.74
C PHE A 18 3.47 -10.21 -11.25
N GLU A 19 4.61 -9.64 -10.86
CA GLU A 19 4.99 -9.58 -9.44
C GLU A 19 4.04 -8.63 -8.72
N GLY A 20 3.71 -8.95 -7.49
CA GLY A 20 2.81 -8.12 -6.71
C GLY A 20 2.14 -8.89 -5.59
N VAL A 21 1.24 -8.17 -4.91
CA VAL A 21 0.45 -8.68 -3.79
C VAL A 21 -1.02 -8.59 -4.14
N CYS A 22 -1.77 -9.63 -3.81
CA CYS A 22 -3.20 -9.72 -3.93
C CYS A 22 -3.82 -9.96 -2.57
N PHE A 23 -4.97 -9.34 -2.35
CA PHE A 23 -5.82 -9.56 -1.19
C PHE A 23 -6.99 -10.42 -1.66
N ASP A 24 -7.06 -11.67 -1.21
CA ASP A 24 -8.12 -12.61 -1.54
C ASP A 24 -9.18 -12.58 -0.43
N PRO A 25 -10.34 -11.92 -0.65
CA PRO A 25 -11.40 -11.86 0.34
C PRO A 25 -12.18 -13.17 0.50
N GLU A 26 -12.12 -14.08 -0.48
CA GLU A 26 -12.81 -15.37 -0.41
C GLU A 26 -12.09 -16.31 0.56
N GLU A 27 -10.75 -16.34 0.48
CA GLU A 27 -9.93 -17.14 1.38
C GLU A 27 -9.48 -16.39 2.64
N ILE A 28 -9.75 -15.09 2.73
CA ILE A 28 -9.21 -14.20 3.77
C ILE A 28 -7.69 -14.39 3.85
N ALA A 29 -7.03 -14.13 2.72
CA ALA A 29 -5.60 -14.39 2.57
C ALA A 29 -4.88 -13.27 1.79
N LEU A 30 -3.60 -13.10 2.07
CA LEU A 30 -2.68 -12.33 1.23
C LEU A 30 -1.89 -13.30 0.36
N GLU A 31 -1.77 -13.00 -0.92
CA GLU A 31 -0.94 -13.78 -1.84
C GLU A 31 0.07 -12.86 -2.54
N GLY A 32 1.36 -13.18 -2.42
CA GLY A 32 2.46 -12.46 -3.03
C GLY A 32 3.16 -13.33 -4.06
N SER A 33 3.44 -12.79 -5.25
CA SER A 33 4.18 -13.45 -6.33
C SER A 33 5.53 -12.76 -6.55
N TYR A 34 6.62 -13.53 -6.48
CA TYR A 34 8.00 -13.03 -6.57
C TYR A 34 8.83 -13.82 -7.58
N SER A 35 9.76 -13.16 -8.27
CA SER A 35 10.69 -13.79 -9.22
C SER A 35 11.80 -14.59 -8.56
N ASP A 36 12.17 -14.26 -7.33
CA ASP A 36 13.27 -14.90 -6.62
C ASP A 36 12.96 -15.19 -5.13
N GLU A 37 13.70 -16.14 -4.57
CA GLU A 37 13.52 -16.62 -3.20
C GLU A 37 13.90 -15.56 -2.15
N LEU A 38 14.85 -14.68 -2.46
CA LEU A 38 15.30 -13.64 -1.54
C LEU A 38 14.22 -12.55 -1.38
N SER A 39 13.57 -12.16 -2.48
CA SER A 39 12.41 -11.28 -2.47
C SER A 39 11.25 -11.87 -1.67
N LEU A 40 10.97 -13.17 -1.83
CA LEU A 40 9.98 -13.87 -1.00
C LEU A 40 10.35 -13.85 0.49
N TYR A 41 11.62 -14.13 0.81
CA TYR A 41 12.08 -14.15 2.20
C TYR A 41 11.93 -12.77 2.86
N ARG A 42 12.29 -11.70 2.14
CA ARG A 42 12.10 -10.31 2.59
C ARG A 42 10.62 -9.99 2.78
N ALA A 43 9.80 -10.34 1.80
CA ALA A 43 8.37 -10.13 1.88
C ALA A 43 7.76 -10.82 3.10
N LYS A 44 8.07 -12.11 3.31
CA LYS A 44 7.60 -12.89 4.47
C LYS A 44 7.98 -12.24 5.79
N LYS A 45 9.24 -11.80 5.92
CA LYS A 45 9.73 -11.13 7.13
C LYS A 45 8.97 -9.83 7.39
N ASN A 46 8.86 -8.98 6.37
CA ASN A 46 8.21 -7.68 6.49
C ASN A 46 6.70 -7.84 6.72
N TRP A 47 6.03 -8.76 6.04
CA TRP A 47 4.63 -9.09 6.31
C TRP A 47 4.41 -9.50 7.76
N SER A 48 5.25 -10.40 8.30
CA SER A 48 5.14 -10.81 9.72
C SER A 48 5.28 -9.59 10.63
N GLN A 49 6.31 -8.77 10.40
CA GLN A 49 6.59 -7.60 11.22
C GLN A 49 5.47 -6.54 11.16
N THR A 50 4.94 -6.26 9.97
CA THR A 50 3.84 -5.31 9.79
C THR A 50 2.56 -5.84 10.45
N LEU A 51 2.25 -7.14 10.30
CA LEU A 51 1.08 -7.75 10.93
C LEU A 51 1.16 -7.76 12.46
N GLU A 52 2.33 -8.08 13.00
CA GLU A 52 2.60 -8.10 14.45
C GLU A 52 2.56 -6.68 15.06
N SER A 53 3.15 -5.69 14.38
CA SER A 53 3.28 -4.33 14.93
C SER A 53 2.05 -3.44 14.71
N ALA A 54 1.47 -3.45 13.50
CA ALA A 54 0.35 -2.57 13.16
C ALA A 54 -1.01 -3.09 13.66
N PHE A 55 -1.14 -4.42 13.82
CA PHE A 55 -2.40 -5.07 14.17
C PHE A 55 -2.33 -5.93 15.44
N LEU A 56 -1.17 -6.03 16.09
CA LEU A 56 -0.95 -6.81 17.31
C LEU A 56 -1.31 -8.30 17.14
N LEU A 57 -1.05 -8.85 15.95
CA LEU A 57 -1.33 -10.25 15.64
C LEU A 57 -0.18 -11.17 16.05
N GLU A 58 -0.49 -12.41 16.40
CA GLU A 58 0.47 -13.45 16.77
C GLU A 58 0.69 -14.44 15.62
N SER A 59 1.94 -14.55 15.14
CA SER A 59 2.32 -15.50 14.08
C SER A 59 2.10 -16.95 14.50
N GLY A 60 1.54 -17.77 13.61
CA GLY A 60 1.18 -19.16 13.87
C GLY A 60 -0.16 -19.35 14.61
N ARG A 61 -0.71 -18.29 15.20
CA ARG A 61 -2.02 -18.29 15.84
C ARG A 61 -3.06 -17.52 15.03
N ASP A 62 -2.82 -16.24 14.79
CA ASP A 62 -3.74 -15.33 14.10
C ASP A 62 -3.57 -15.34 12.58
N PHE A 63 -2.36 -15.67 12.12
CA PHE A 63 -2.04 -15.86 10.71
C PHE A 63 -0.96 -16.92 10.51
N VAL A 64 -0.98 -17.57 9.35
CA VAL A 64 -0.02 -18.63 8.97
C VAL A 64 0.50 -18.37 7.56
N PHE A 65 1.82 -18.53 7.38
CA PHE A 65 2.45 -18.43 6.07
C PHE A 65 2.62 -19.80 5.40
N GLU A 66 2.25 -19.85 4.13
CA GLU A 66 2.55 -20.95 3.22
C GLU A 66 3.44 -20.42 2.10
N THR A 67 4.41 -21.22 1.68
CA THR A 67 5.31 -20.86 0.60
C THR A 67 5.32 -21.98 -0.42
N THR A 68 5.03 -21.64 -1.67
CA THR A 68 5.05 -22.59 -2.77
C THR A 68 5.94 -22.07 -3.89
N ARG A 69 6.60 -22.99 -4.60
CA ARG A 69 7.35 -22.67 -5.81
C ARG A 69 6.55 -23.17 -7.01
N GLY A 70 6.24 -22.27 -7.93
CA GLY A 70 5.56 -22.63 -9.17
C GLY A 70 6.40 -23.61 -9.98
N ILE A 71 5.78 -24.71 -10.41
CA ILE A 71 6.42 -25.70 -11.29
C ILE A 71 6.40 -25.20 -12.75
N GLU A 72 5.31 -24.58 -13.18
CA GLU A 72 5.09 -24.13 -14.56
C GLU A 72 5.77 -22.78 -14.88
N LYS A 73 5.85 -21.88 -13.90
CA LYS A 73 6.54 -20.59 -13.98
C LYS A 73 7.50 -20.49 -12.80
N PRO A 74 8.78 -20.10 -13.00
CA PRO A 74 9.79 -20.05 -11.94
C PRO A 74 9.54 -18.87 -11.01
N ARG A 75 8.41 -18.89 -10.30
CA ARG A 75 8.02 -17.88 -9.32
C ARG A 75 7.80 -18.51 -7.97
N TYR A 76 8.01 -17.69 -6.96
CA TYR A 76 7.84 -18.01 -5.57
C TYR A 76 6.56 -17.34 -5.09
N ILE A 77 5.64 -18.13 -4.56
CA ILE A 77 4.37 -17.66 -4.04
C ILE A 77 4.43 -17.69 -2.52
N LEU A 78 4.12 -16.55 -1.90
CA LEU A 78 3.93 -16.41 -0.46
C LEU A 78 2.45 -16.24 -0.20
N LYS A 79 1.84 -17.13 0.58
CA LYS A 79 0.45 -17.01 1.01
C LYS A 79 0.40 -16.80 2.51
N CYS A 80 -0.42 -15.87 2.97
CA CYS A 80 -0.67 -15.59 4.39
C CYS A 80 -2.17 -15.74 4.66
N VAL A 81 -2.56 -16.74 5.45
CA VAL A 81 -3.96 -17.03 5.76
C VAL A 81 -4.30 -16.53 7.15
N PHE A 82 -5.39 -15.76 7.29
CA PHE A 82 -5.85 -15.26 8.59
C PHE A 82 -6.87 -16.20 9.23
N THR A 83 -6.52 -16.75 10.38
CA THR A 83 -7.26 -17.85 11.03
C THR A 83 -8.24 -17.37 12.09
N THR A 84 -7.89 -16.33 12.84
CA THR A 84 -8.68 -15.86 13.99
C THR A 84 -9.57 -14.66 13.67
N ALA A 85 -10.48 -14.31 14.59
CA ALA A 85 -11.29 -13.11 14.47
C ALA A 85 -10.43 -11.83 14.40
N CYS A 86 -9.35 -11.75 15.17
CA CYS A 86 -8.39 -10.65 15.12
C CYS A 86 -7.70 -10.55 13.76
N GLY A 87 -7.21 -11.68 13.23
CA GLY A 87 -6.63 -11.73 11.89
C GLY A 87 -7.61 -11.33 10.79
N ARG A 88 -8.84 -11.85 10.84
CA ARG A 88 -9.91 -11.48 9.88
C ARG A 88 -10.25 -9.99 9.92
N TYR A 89 -10.28 -9.40 11.12
CA TYR A 89 -10.52 -7.96 11.27
C TYR A 89 -9.35 -7.13 10.72
N ALA A 90 -8.11 -7.55 10.94
CA ALA A 90 -6.94 -6.90 10.33
C ALA A 90 -7.00 -6.98 8.80
N PHE A 91 -7.36 -8.14 8.23
CA PHE A 91 -7.57 -8.30 6.80
C PHE A 91 -8.67 -7.38 6.26
N TRP A 92 -9.79 -7.27 6.98
CA TRP A 92 -10.84 -6.31 6.63
C TRP A 92 -10.31 -4.88 6.62
N ARG A 93 -9.49 -4.49 7.61
CA ARG A 93 -8.88 -3.16 7.66
C ARG A 93 -7.97 -2.90 6.46
N LEU A 94 -7.17 -3.87 6.05
CA LEU A 94 -6.30 -3.78 4.86
C LEU A 94 -7.14 -3.60 3.58
N THR A 95 -8.17 -4.43 3.39
CA THR A 95 -9.01 -4.39 2.17
C THR A 95 -9.98 -3.20 2.11
N ASN A 96 -10.25 -2.53 3.23
CA ASN A 96 -11.16 -1.38 3.31
C ASN A 96 -10.42 -0.05 3.53
N ASN A 97 -9.11 -0.01 3.22
CA ASN A 97 -8.29 1.21 3.31
C ASN A 97 -8.32 1.86 4.71
N GLN A 98 -8.41 1.05 5.77
CA GLN A 98 -8.41 1.49 7.17
C GLN A 98 -7.01 1.41 7.82
N ALA A 99 -6.01 1.01 7.04
CA ALA A 99 -4.60 0.95 7.42
C ALA A 99 -3.72 1.08 6.15
N PRO A 100 -3.79 2.21 5.43
CA PRO A 100 -3.07 2.40 4.17
C PRO A 100 -1.55 2.28 4.32
N GLU A 101 -1.00 2.66 5.47
CA GLU A 101 0.43 2.54 5.75
C GLU A 101 0.86 1.07 5.82
N ALA A 102 0.11 0.24 6.54
CA ALA A 102 0.37 -1.20 6.63
C ALA A 102 0.16 -1.90 5.28
N GLN A 103 -0.85 -1.47 4.51
CA GLN A 103 -1.06 -1.96 3.16
C GLN A 103 0.15 -1.65 2.26
N TYR A 104 0.66 -0.41 2.30
CA TYR A 104 1.84 -0.01 1.55
C TYR A 104 3.08 -0.82 1.94
N GLU A 105 3.31 -1.03 3.24
CA GLU A 105 4.41 -1.87 3.72
C GLU A 105 4.32 -3.30 3.21
N ILE A 106 3.11 -3.89 3.19
CA ILE A 106 2.86 -5.25 2.67
C ILE A 106 3.12 -5.32 1.17
N GLU A 107 2.61 -4.37 0.40
CA GLU A 107 2.75 -4.35 -1.07
C GLU A 107 4.22 -4.15 -1.49
N THR A 108 4.97 -3.33 -0.77
CA THR A 108 6.38 -3.01 -1.06
C THR A 108 7.38 -3.89 -0.32
N ALA A 109 6.91 -4.86 0.47
CA ALA A 109 7.70 -5.68 1.39
C ALA A 109 8.91 -6.40 0.77
N HIS A 110 8.84 -6.73 -0.52
CA HIS A 110 9.89 -7.42 -1.27
C HIS A 110 11.05 -6.50 -1.69
N ILE A 111 10.79 -5.20 -1.79
CA ILE A 111 11.78 -4.20 -2.15
C ILE A 111 12.76 -4.09 -0.97
N PRO A 112 14.07 -4.23 -1.21
CA PRO A 112 15.05 -4.05 -0.14
C PRO A 112 14.88 -2.65 0.47
N ASN A 113 14.68 -2.60 1.78
CA ASN A 113 14.85 -1.37 2.55
C ASN A 113 16.33 -0.98 2.47
N SER A 114 16.69 -0.18 1.47
CA SER A 114 17.94 0.56 1.53
C SER A 114 17.84 1.49 2.72
N ALA A 115 18.65 1.26 3.76
CA ALA A 115 18.95 2.29 4.76
C ALA A 115 19.46 3.58 4.06
N SER A 116 19.98 3.43 2.84
CA SER A 116 20.38 4.53 1.97
C SER A 116 19.21 5.25 1.27
N ARG A 117 17.93 4.88 1.39
CA ARG A 117 16.85 5.64 0.71
C ARG A 117 16.70 7.08 1.19
N HIS A 118 17.06 7.38 2.44
CA HIS A 118 17.07 8.77 2.90
C HIS A 118 18.34 9.50 2.42
N GLU A 119 19.51 8.88 2.57
CA GLU A 119 20.79 9.47 2.17
C GLU A 119 20.97 9.57 0.65
N ASP A 120 20.50 8.60 -0.13
CA ASP A 120 20.49 8.60 -1.60
C ASP A 120 19.49 9.63 -2.13
N PHE A 121 18.34 9.82 -1.48
CA PHE A 121 17.37 10.86 -1.86
C PHE A 121 17.88 12.27 -1.52
N ILE A 122 18.64 12.41 -0.42
CA ILE A 122 19.31 13.67 -0.04
C ILE A 122 20.57 13.92 -0.88
N SER A 123 21.30 12.86 -1.29
CA SER A 123 22.56 12.96 -2.03
C SER A 123 22.38 12.96 -3.56
N ALA A 124 21.20 12.58 -4.04
CA ALA A 124 20.75 12.67 -5.43
C ALA A 124 21.09 14.06 -6.00
N PRO A 125 22.11 14.17 -6.86
CA PRO A 125 22.63 15.46 -7.32
C PRO A 125 21.64 16.23 -8.20
N ASP A 126 20.64 15.54 -8.74
CA ASP A 126 19.51 16.04 -9.54
C ASP A 126 18.37 16.64 -8.71
N LEU A 127 18.29 16.33 -7.41
CA LEU A 127 17.33 16.93 -6.47
C LEU A 127 17.91 18.14 -5.72
N ARG A 128 19.15 18.52 -6.01
CA ARG A 128 19.71 19.77 -5.51
C ARG A 128 18.97 20.93 -6.17
N PRO A 129 18.36 21.84 -5.39
CA PRO A 129 17.66 22.97 -5.96
C PRO A 129 18.64 23.79 -6.80
N ILE A 130 18.34 23.97 -8.09
CA ILE A 130 19.16 24.74 -9.04
C ILE A 130 19.31 26.20 -8.57
N SER A 131 18.40 26.67 -7.71
CA SER A 131 18.48 27.96 -7.02
C SER A 131 17.99 27.85 -5.58
N SER A 132 18.60 28.61 -4.66
CA SER A 132 18.18 28.73 -3.26
C SER A 132 16.82 29.41 -3.06
N GLU A 133 16.18 29.90 -4.14
CA GLU A 133 14.86 30.51 -4.06
C GLU A 133 13.76 29.54 -4.49
N PRO A 134 12.69 29.39 -3.68
CA PRO A 134 11.54 28.59 -4.05
C PRO A 134 10.79 29.27 -5.22
N SER A 135 10.84 28.65 -6.40
CA SER A 135 10.17 29.12 -7.64
C SER A 135 8.63 29.16 -7.55
N VAL A 136 8.06 28.81 -6.39
CA VAL A 136 6.62 28.86 -6.12
C VAL A 136 6.16 30.31 -5.83
N LEU A 137 7.08 31.23 -5.48
CA LEU A 137 6.73 32.62 -5.21
C LEU A 137 6.65 33.52 -6.45
N SER A 138 7.26 33.15 -7.58
CA SER A 138 7.22 33.98 -8.81
C SER A 138 5.88 33.95 -9.54
N GLY A 139 4.96 33.04 -9.16
CA GLY A 139 3.60 32.99 -9.70
C GLY A 139 2.65 34.01 -9.07
N LEU A 140 3.00 34.57 -7.91
CA LEU A 140 2.14 35.51 -7.18
C LEU A 140 2.27 36.96 -7.68
N GLU A 141 3.38 37.30 -8.35
CA GLU A 141 3.61 38.66 -8.83
C GLU A 141 2.82 39.00 -10.10
N ARG A 142 2.38 37.99 -10.87
CA ARG A 142 1.63 38.22 -12.12
C ARG A 142 0.12 38.43 -11.93
N THR A 143 -0.42 38.22 -10.73
CA THR A 143 -1.86 38.38 -10.46
C THR A 143 -2.21 39.69 -9.73
N LEU A 144 -1.21 40.52 -9.38
CA LEU A 144 -1.43 41.78 -8.66
C LEU A 144 -1.71 43.00 -9.56
N ASP A 145 -1.78 42.84 -10.87
CA ASP A 145 -2.09 43.94 -11.80
C ASP A 145 -3.60 44.23 -11.93
N ASN A 146 -4.49 43.38 -11.42
CA ASN A 146 -5.92 43.69 -11.32
C ASN A 146 -6.26 44.24 -9.93
N ASN A 147 -5.74 45.44 -9.68
CA ASN A 147 -5.98 46.27 -8.51
C ASN A 147 -7.43 46.82 -8.48
N LYS A 148 -8.39 45.93 -8.23
CA LYS A 148 -9.63 46.27 -7.52
C LYS A 148 -9.82 45.32 -6.34
N SER A 149 -9.07 45.70 -5.31
CA SER A 149 -9.40 45.63 -3.89
C SER A 149 -9.76 44.26 -3.32
N PHE A 150 -8.72 43.45 -3.12
CA PHE A 150 -8.72 42.39 -2.12
C PHE A 150 -9.15 42.89 -0.73
N ALA A 151 -8.88 44.18 -0.43
CA ALA A 151 -9.37 44.84 0.77
C ALA A 151 -10.90 44.95 0.80
N ASP A 152 -11.55 45.26 -0.32
CA ASP A 152 -13.03 45.31 -0.42
C ASP A 152 -13.63 43.91 -0.22
N TRP A 153 -12.98 42.88 -0.76
CA TRP A 153 -13.40 41.50 -0.55
C TRP A 153 -13.26 41.07 0.92
N LEU A 154 -12.13 41.37 1.57
CA LEU A 154 -11.93 41.07 2.99
C LEU A 154 -12.94 41.80 3.87
N GLN A 155 -13.24 43.06 3.55
CA GLN A 155 -14.21 43.84 4.32
C GLN A 155 -15.63 43.28 4.18
N ALA A 156 -15.99 42.81 2.98
CA ALA A 156 -17.27 42.14 2.74
C ALA A 156 -17.40 40.81 3.48
N VAL A 157 -16.30 40.06 3.65
CA VAL A 157 -16.29 38.80 4.42
C VAL A 157 -16.45 39.06 5.92
N ILE A 158 -15.77 40.08 6.45
CA ILE A 158 -15.86 40.46 7.87
C ILE A 158 -17.28 40.92 8.23
N ASP A 159 -17.89 41.78 7.40
CA ASP A 159 -19.27 42.25 7.60
C ASP A 159 -20.31 41.12 7.54
N LYS A 160 -20.02 40.06 6.78
CA LYS A 160 -20.90 38.90 6.64
C LYS A 160 -20.84 37.97 7.85
N ILE A 161 -19.68 37.87 8.51
CA ILE A 161 -19.50 37.05 9.70
C ILE A 161 -20.11 37.74 10.94
N GLY A 162 -19.97 39.06 11.05
CA GLY A 162 -20.48 39.84 12.19
C GLY A 162 -22.01 39.92 12.33
N LYS A 163 -22.78 39.55 11.29
CA LYS A 163 -24.26 39.55 11.33
C LYS A 163 -24.88 38.21 11.74
N THR A 164 -24.05 37.23 12.08
CA THR A 164 -24.49 35.86 12.41
C THR A 164 -24.46 35.56 13.92
N PHE A 165 -24.21 36.57 14.75
CA PHE A 165 -24.29 36.53 16.22
C PHE A 165 -25.21 37.63 16.75
#